data_AF-A0A6B2YY21-F1
#
_entry.id   AF-A0A6B2YY21-F1
#
_cell.length_a   1.000
_cell.length_b   1.000
_cell.length_c   1.000
_cell.angle_alpha   90.00
_cell.angle_beta   90.00
_cell.angle_gamma   90.00
#
_symmetry.space_group_name_H-M   'P 1'
#
loop_
_entity.id
_entity.type
_entity.pdbx_description
1 polymer ?
#
loop_
_entity_poly.entity_id
_entity_poly.type
_entity_poly.pdbx_seq_one_letter_code
_entity_poly.pdbx_strand_id
1 'polypeptide(L)'
;MPQHAVPPFFRRRSTLAGLACGVVVATGAGLLLSHAFASGSTGEAAPEVVPPRANVTFDYQIGGAYTPPAGVGAVSRDRGDRPAEGLYNVCYVNAFQTQPDALDQWQKDDPDLLLRDGDGELVSDEAWDEVLLDTSTAGKRARLAEIVGDWIDGCAESGFQAVEPDNLDSFERSDGLLTRADNAAFAKLLADRAHTAGLAIGQKNTTDLLEQRDTIGFDFAVAEECGRYDECADYASAYDDKVFVVEYTDGDFTKACSSVGAEVSVVRRDLDVRPAGQPGYVFRTC
;
A
#
# COMPACT_ATOMS: atom_id res chain seq x y z
N MET A 1 10.30 21.60 -17.65
CA MET A 1 9.91 22.30 -16.42
C MET A 1 8.39 22.35 -16.39
N PRO A 2 7.72 21.51 -15.59
CA PRO A 2 6.44 21.87 -15.02
C PRO A 2 6.68 22.34 -13.59
N GLN A 3 6.20 23.55 -13.31
CA GLN A 3 6.18 24.17 -12.01
C GLN A 3 4.87 23.76 -11.34
N HIS A 4 4.87 22.74 -10.51
CA HIS A 4 3.76 22.50 -9.58
C HIS A 4 4.35 22.31 -8.19
N ALA A 5 4.44 23.43 -7.47
CA ALA A 5 4.53 23.37 -6.02
C ALA A 5 3.18 22.87 -5.54
N VAL A 6 3.07 21.56 -5.31
CA VAL A 6 1.90 20.92 -4.72
C VAL A 6 1.73 21.50 -3.30
N PRO A 7 0.56 22.04 -2.94
CA PRO A 7 0.32 22.51 -1.59
C PRO A 7 0.32 21.30 -0.63
N PRO A 8 0.81 21.48 0.61
CA PRO A 8 0.92 20.38 1.56
C PRO A 8 -0.44 19.77 1.88
N PHE A 9 -0.52 18.44 1.87
CA PHE A 9 -1.71 17.67 2.28
C PHE A 9 -2.19 18.18 3.65
N PHE A 10 -3.41 18.73 3.70
CA PHE A 10 -4.08 19.12 4.95
C PHE A 10 -4.97 17.96 5.42
N ARG A 11 -4.34 16.92 5.98
CA ARG A 11 -5.06 15.88 6.73
C ARG A 11 -5.54 16.45 8.07
N ARG A 12 -6.86 16.43 8.33
CA ARG A 12 -7.44 16.85 9.61
C ARG A 12 -7.39 15.69 10.62
N ARG A 13 -6.62 15.85 11.70
CA ARG A 13 -6.61 14.93 12.86
C ARG A 13 -8.00 14.80 13.47
N SER A 14 -8.58 13.59 13.45
CA SER A 14 -9.82 13.25 14.13
C SER A 14 -9.53 12.32 15.29
N THR A 15 -9.91 12.71 16.50
CA THR A 15 -9.76 11.90 17.72
C THR A 15 -11.00 11.02 17.89
N LEU A 16 -10.81 9.70 17.97
CA LEU A 16 -11.88 8.75 18.29
C LEU A 16 -11.69 8.20 19.72
N ALA A 17 -12.75 8.30 20.51
CA ALA A 17 -12.86 7.74 21.84
C ALA A 17 -13.49 6.35 21.76
N GLY A 18 -12.74 5.31 22.15
CA GLY A 18 -13.21 3.94 22.21
C GLY A 18 -14.08 3.65 23.43
N LEU A 19 -15.18 2.93 23.22
CA LEU A 19 -16.01 2.33 24.27
C LEU A 19 -16.03 0.81 24.06
N ALA A 20 -15.47 0.10 25.05
CA ALA A 20 -15.40 -1.35 25.11
C ALA A 20 -16.71 -1.97 25.58
N CYS A 21 -17.03 -3.16 25.07
CA CYS A 21 -17.81 -4.18 25.78
C CYS A 21 -17.46 -5.56 25.22
N GLY A 22 -16.92 -6.43 26.07
CA GLY A 22 -16.74 -7.85 25.78
C GLY A 22 -17.95 -8.67 26.21
N VAL A 23 -18.01 -9.93 25.76
CA VAL A 23 -18.65 -11.05 26.45
C VAL A 23 -17.98 -12.35 26.00
N VAL A 24 -17.70 -13.20 27.00
CA VAL A 24 -17.19 -14.58 26.96
C VAL A 24 -18.38 -15.56 26.87
N VAL A 25 -18.18 -16.79 26.35
CA VAL A 25 -18.59 -18.08 27.00
C VAL A 25 -18.50 -19.31 26.06
N ALA A 26 -17.76 -20.31 26.58
CA ALA A 26 -17.87 -21.78 26.55
C ALA A 26 -17.79 -22.65 25.28
N THR A 27 -16.66 -23.37 25.24
CA THR A 27 -16.44 -24.82 25.03
C THR A 27 -17.65 -25.75 24.78
N GLY A 28 -17.53 -26.57 23.73
CA GLY A 28 -18.26 -27.82 23.53
C GLY A 28 -17.42 -28.83 22.76
N ALA A 29 -17.00 -29.91 23.44
CA ALA A 29 -16.24 -31.02 22.89
C ALA A 29 -17.16 -32.01 22.14
N GLY A 30 -16.69 -32.53 21.00
CA GLY A 30 -17.34 -33.62 20.27
C GLY A 30 -16.35 -34.34 19.36
N LEU A 31 -15.72 -35.39 19.88
CA LEU A 31 -14.95 -36.35 19.08
C LEU A 31 -15.92 -37.25 18.29
N LEU A 32 -15.81 -37.24 16.96
CA LEU A 32 -16.34 -38.30 16.11
C LEU A 32 -15.24 -38.74 15.13
N LEU A 33 -14.63 -39.90 15.40
CA LEU A 33 -13.71 -40.57 14.49
C LEU A 33 -14.49 -41.13 13.30
N SER A 34 -14.28 -40.53 12.12
CA SER A 34 -14.68 -41.09 10.84
C SER A 34 -13.41 -41.38 10.04
N HIS A 35 -13.10 -42.66 9.82
CA HIS A 35 -11.98 -43.08 8.98
C HIS A 35 -12.34 -42.86 7.51
N ALA A 36 -11.91 -41.74 6.93
CA ALA A 36 -11.95 -41.49 5.50
C ALA A 36 -10.59 -41.83 4.89
N PHE A 37 -10.58 -42.76 3.94
CA PHE A 37 -9.45 -42.99 3.04
C PHE A 37 -9.25 -41.75 2.17
N ALA A 38 -8.33 -40.88 2.57
CA ALA A 38 -7.91 -39.74 1.75
C ALA A 38 -6.86 -40.22 0.73
N SER A 39 -7.27 -40.34 -0.53
CA SER A 39 -6.34 -40.28 -1.66
C SER A 39 -5.56 -38.99 -1.55
N GLY A 40 -4.24 -39.09 -1.37
CA GLY A 40 -3.35 -37.93 -1.27
C GLY A 40 -3.35 -37.14 -2.57
N SER A 41 -4.12 -36.07 -2.60
CA SER A 41 -3.77 -34.90 -3.41
C SER A 41 -2.58 -34.27 -2.68
N THR A 42 -1.40 -34.31 -3.29
CA THR A 42 -0.29 -33.45 -2.88
C THR A 42 -0.68 -32.02 -3.25
N GLY A 43 -1.52 -31.40 -2.42
CA GLY A 43 -1.73 -29.97 -2.48
C GLY A 43 -0.39 -29.31 -2.22
N GLU A 44 0.13 -28.60 -3.21
CA GLU A 44 1.26 -27.70 -3.04
C GLU A 44 0.94 -26.78 -1.86
N ALA A 45 1.85 -26.74 -0.87
CA ALA A 45 1.64 -25.89 0.29
C ALA A 45 1.51 -24.44 -0.21
N ALA A 46 0.55 -23.69 0.33
CA ALA A 46 0.42 -22.28 -0.01
C ALA A 46 1.78 -21.58 0.18
N PRO A 47 2.18 -20.70 -0.75
CA PRO A 47 3.44 -19.99 -0.65
C PRO A 47 3.50 -19.21 0.68
N GLU A 48 4.64 -19.28 1.35
CA GLU A 48 4.85 -18.61 2.63
C GLU A 48 4.93 -17.09 2.41
N VAL A 49 4.05 -16.34 3.07
CA VAL A 49 4.10 -14.87 3.10
C VAL A 49 5.24 -14.45 4.02
N VAL A 50 6.22 -13.74 3.47
CA VAL A 50 7.39 -13.25 4.22
C VAL A 50 7.39 -11.71 4.21
N PRO A 51 7.08 -11.05 5.33
CA PRO A 51 7.18 -9.59 5.45
C PRO A 51 8.63 -9.08 5.35
N PRO A 52 8.86 -7.79 5.07
CA PRO A 52 10.21 -7.23 5.07
C PRO A 52 10.83 -7.29 6.47
N ARG A 53 12.16 -7.29 6.48
CA ARG A 53 12.92 -7.09 7.72
C ARG A 53 12.84 -5.62 8.14
N ALA A 54 12.70 -5.38 9.44
CA ALA A 54 12.85 -4.04 10.00
C ALA A 54 14.26 -3.50 9.74
N ASN A 55 14.35 -2.18 9.58
CA ASN A 55 15.57 -1.42 9.31
C ASN A 55 16.46 -1.96 8.16
N VAL A 56 15.86 -2.55 7.12
CA VAL A 56 16.61 -2.88 5.91
C VAL A 56 16.80 -1.62 5.07
N THR A 57 18.00 -1.32 4.59
CA THR A 57 18.20 -0.14 3.74
C THR A 57 17.32 -0.22 2.50
N PHE A 58 16.49 0.81 2.30
CA PHE A 58 15.41 0.83 1.32
C PHE A 58 15.65 1.86 0.22
N ASP A 59 15.25 1.55 -1.01
CA ASP A 59 15.20 2.50 -2.12
C ASP A 59 13.84 2.48 -2.82
N TYR A 60 13.21 3.66 -2.90
CA TYR A 60 11.91 3.84 -3.52
C TYR A 60 12.10 4.20 -4.99
N GLN A 61 11.79 3.28 -5.89
CA GLN A 61 12.08 3.32 -7.33
C GLN A 61 10.79 3.22 -8.18
N ILE A 62 9.69 3.82 -7.72
CA ILE A 62 8.41 3.79 -8.43
C ILE A 62 8.40 4.68 -9.69
N GLY A 63 9.28 5.69 -9.77
CA GLY A 63 9.48 6.52 -10.97
C GLY A 63 10.34 5.87 -12.07
N GLY A 64 10.69 4.59 -11.89
CA GLY A 64 11.42 3.78 -12.86
C GLY A 64 12.60 3.01 -12.25
N ALA A 65 12.74 1.75 -12.64
CA ALA A 65 13.80 0.88 -12.17
C ALA A 65 15.21 1.33 -12.58
N TYR A 66 16.15 1.23 -11.63
CA TYR A 66 17.59 1.37 -11.86
C TYR A 66 18.38 0.47 -10.92
N THR A 67 19.66 0.20 -11.21
CA THR A 67 20.50 -0.62 -10.32
C THR A 67 20.54 0.00 -8.92
N PRO A 68 20.03 -0.70 -7.88
CA PRO A 68 20.00 -0.15 -6.53
C PRO A 68 21.42 0.15 -6.02
N PRO A 69 21.62 1.26 -5.29
CA PRO A 69 22.90 1.58 -4.67
C PRO A 69 23.42 0.44 -3.78
N ALA A 70 24.74 0.33 -3.65
CA ALA A 70 25.35 -0.68 -2.78
C ALA A 70 24.86 -0.52 -1.33
N GLY A 71 24.51 -1.64 -0.69
CA GLY A 71 23.97 -1.67 0.68
C GLY A 71 22.44 -1.63 0.77
N VAL A 72 21.73 -1.30 -0.32
CA VAL A 72 20.27 -1.45 -0.38
C VAL A 72 19.90 -2.93 -0.31
N GLY A 73 18.97 -3.26 0.58
CA GLY A 73 18.45 -4.61 0.81
C GLY A 73 16.99 -4.79 0.40
N ALA A 74 16.25 -3.69 0.23
CA ALA A 74 14.86 -3.70 -0.23
C ALA A 74 14.57 -2.56 -1.21
N VAL A 75 13.66 -2.79 -2.16
CA VAL A 75 13.20 -1.77 -3.10
C VAL A 75 11.69 -1.84 -3.29
N SER A 76 11.06 -0.70 -3.60
CA SER A 76 9.74 -0.68 -4.22
C SER A 76 9.84 -0.21 -5.67
N ARG A 77 9.15 -0.89 -6.58
CA ARG A 77 9.13 -0.60 -8.02
C ARG A 77 7.72 -0.71 -8.58
N ASP A 78 7.42 0.05 -9.62
CA ASP A 78 6.18 -0.09 -10.38
C ASP A 78 5.97 -1.54 -10.86
N ARG A 79 4.72 -2.02 -10.87
CA ARG A 79 4.36 -3.37 -11.33
C ARG A 79 4.81 -3.67 -12.77
N GLY A 80 5.03 -2.65 -13.61
CA GLY A 80 5.55 -2.77 -14.96
C GLY A 80 7.07 -2.98 -15.03
N ASP A 81 7.79 -2.72 -13.94
CA ASP A 81 9.23 -2.88 -13.85
C ASP A 81 9.63 -4.26 -13.30
N ARG A 82 10.83 -4.72 -13.69
CA ARG A 82 11.36 -6.00 -13.19
C ARG A 82 11.83 -5.87 -11.74
N PRO A 83 11.65 -6.90 -10.90
CA PRO A 83 12.33 -6.98 -9.60
C PRO A 83 13.85 -6.86 -9.70
N ALA A 84 14.47 -6.32 -8.66
CA ALA A 84 15.91 -6.35 -8.45
C ALA A 84 16.34 -7.72 -7.89
N GLU A 85 17.25 -8.39 -8.58
CA GLU A 85 17.77 -9.70 -8.16
C GLU A 85 18.44 -9.63 -6.76
N GLY A 86 18.13 -10.61 -5.92
CA GLY A 86 18.77 -10.78 -4.61
C GLY A 86 18.34 -9.79 -3.52
N LEU A 87 17.36 -8.92 -3.80
CA LEU A 87 16.78 -7.97 -2.84
C LEU A 87 15.35 -8.37 -2.47
N TYR A 88 14.81 -7.74 -1.42
CA TYR A 88 13.38 -7.79 -1.12
C TYR A 88 12.63 -6.76 -2.00
N ASN A 89 11.70 -7.22 -2.83
CA ASN A 89 11.02 -6.39 -3.81
C ASN A 89 9.54 -6.20 -3.45
N VAL A 90 9.15 -4.95 -3.28
CA VAL A 90 7.76 -4.50 -3.15
C VAL A 90 7.27 -4.04 -4.53
N CYS A 91 6.11 -4.53 -4.92
CA CYS A 91 5.44 -4.18 -6.18
C CYS A 91 4.45 -3.05 -5.94
N TYR A 92 4.74 -1.87 -6.47
CA TYR A 92 3.83 -0.73 -6.47
C TYR A 92 2.65 -0.97 -7.40
N VAL A 93 1.45 -0.77 -6.87
CA VAL A 93 0.19 -0.88 -7.61
C VAL A 93 -0.67 0.34 -7.25
N ASN A 94 -0.95 1.22 -8.21
CA ASN A 94 -1.98 2.24 -8.02
C ASN A 94 -3.36 1.56 -8.00
N ALA A 95 -3.87 1.29 -6.79
CA ALA A 95 -4.99 0.40 -6.58
C ALA A 95 -6.32 1.12 -6.38
N PHE A 96 -6.30 2.40 -6.00
CA PHE A 96 -7.48 3.19 -5.63
C PHE A 96 -7.73 4.38 -6.55
N GLN A 97 -6.85 4.63 -7.50
CA GLN A 97 -6.99 5.62 -8.56
C GLN A 97 -6.59 5.00 -9.91
N THR A 98 -6.99 5.64 -11.00
CA THR A 98 -6.45 5.37 -12.34
C THR A 98 -5.07 6.02 -12.48
N GLN A 99 -4.23 5.53 -13.39
CA GLN A 99 -3.13 6.34 -13.93
C GLN A 99 -3.61 7.20 -15.10
N PRO A 100 -3.01 8.38 -15.37
CA PRO A 100 -3.48 9.29 -16.41
C PRO A 100 -3.50 8.66 -17.81
N ASP A 101 -2.57 7.77 -18.11
CA ASP A 101 -2.47 7.03 -19.37
C ASP A 101 -3.41 5.82 -19.47
N ALA A 102 -4.01 5.40 -18.34
CA ALA A 102 -4.96 4.29 -18.28
C ALA A 102 -6.43 4.74 -18.29
N LEU A 103 -6.71 6.03 -18.09
CA LEU A 103 -8.08 6.54 -17.92
C LEU A 103 -9.00 6.25 -19.11
N ASP A 104 -8.51 6.39 -20.35
CA ASP A 104 -9.29 6.08 -21.56
C ASP A 104 -9.76 4.63 -21.58
N GLN A 105 -8.92 3.71 -21.09
CA GLN A 105 -9.24 2.29 -21.05
C GLN A 105 -10.28 2.00 -19.96
N TRP A 106 -10.16 2.63 -18.79
CA TRP A 106 -11.17 2.54 -17.73
C TRP A 106 -12.53 3.08 -18.17
N GLN A 107 -12.58 4.23 -18.83
CA GLN A 107 -13.83 4.81 -19.34
C GLN A 107 -14.52 3.92 -20.38
N LYS A 108 -13.75 3.11 -21.09
CA LYS A 108 -14.28 2.21 -22.12
C LYS A 108 -14.77 0.89 -21.53
N ASP A 109 -13.98 0.26 -20.67
CA ASP A 109 -14.24 -1.11 -20.22
C ASP A 109 -15.05 -1.14 -18.92
N ASP A 110 -14.78 -0.21 -17.99
CA ASP A 110 -15.36 -0.17 -16.64
C ASP A 110 -15.76 1.26 -16.19
N PRO A 111 -16.54 2.01 -16.98
CA PRO A 111 -16.88 3.41 -16.68
C PRO A 111 -17.65 3.60 -15.37
N ASP A 112 -18.30 2.54 -14.87
CA ASP A 112 -19.07 2.56 -13.62
C ASP A 112 -18.20 2.30 -12.37
N LEU A 113 -16.95 1.87 -12.55
CA LEU A 113 -15.95 1.74 -11.49
C LEU A 113 -15.15 3.03 -11.28
N LEU A 114 -15.37 4.07 -12.09
CA LEU A 114 -14.83 5.40 -11.87
C LEU A 114 -15.77 6.21 -10.96
N LEU A 115 -15.20 6.87 -9.96
CA LEU A 115 -15.96 7.70 -9.03
C LEU A 115 -16.52 8.92 -9.75
N ARG A 116 -17.81 9.15 -9.57
CA ARG A 116 -18.53 10.29 -10.13
C ARG A 116 -19.30 11.02 -9.06
N ASP A 117 -19.41 12.33 -9.21
CA ASP A 117 -20.22 13.17 -8.34
C ASP A 117 -21.72 13.12 -8.70
N GLY A 118 -22.51 13.98 -8.05
CA GLY A 118 -23.95 14.07 -8.27
C GLY A 118 -24.36 14.58 -9.66
N ASP A 119 -23.45 15.25 -10.37
CA ASP A 119 -23.65 15.77 -11.73
C ASP A 119 -23.13 14.80 -12.79
N GLY A 120 -22.47 13.71 -12.38
CA GLY A 120 -21.92 12.66 -13.23
C GLY A 120 -20.49 12.94 -13.70
N GLU A 121 -19.85 13.98 -13.17
CA GLU A 121 -18.46 14.35 -13.48
C GLU A 121 -17.48 13.42 -12.75
N LEU A 122 -16.32 13.17 -13.35
CA LEU A 122 -15.30 12.33 -12.75
C LEU A 122 -14.65 13.06 -11.57
N VAL A 123 -14.50 12.36 -10.45
CA VAL A 123 -13.77 12.88 -9.29
C VAL A 123 -12.29 12.56 -9.45
N SER A 124 -11.47 13.61 -9.54
CA SER A 124 -10.04 13.50 -9.82
C SER A 124 -9.20 14.09 -8.69
N ASP A 125 -8.03 13.51 -8.47
CA ASP A 125 -6.97 14.07 -7.67
C ASP A 125 -6.24 15.17 -8.46
N GLU A 126 -6.51 16.43 -8.13
CA GLU A 126 -5.93 17.58 -8.84
C GLU A 126 -4.39 17.62 -8.80
N ALA A 127 -3.76 16.99 -7.81
CA ALA A 127 -2.31 17.00 -7.69
C ALA A 127 -1.64 16.09 -8.74
N TRP A 128 -2.34 15.04 -9.17
CA TRP A 128 -1.79 13.98 -10.01
C TRP A 128 -2.55 13.73 -11.32
N ASP A 129 -3.70 14.41 -11.51
CA ASP A 129 -4.60 14.21 -12.67
C ASP A 129 -5.10 12.76 -12.79
N GLU A 130 -5.37 12.15 -11.63
CA GLU A 130 -5.76 10.75 -11.48
C GLU A 130 -7.20 10.62 -10.97
N VAL A 131 -8.03 9.89 -11.71
CA VAL A 131 -9.44 9.68 -11.34
C VAL A 131 -9.55 8.63 -10.25
N LEU A 132 -10.37 8.91 -9.23
CA LEU A 132 -10.63 7.98 -8.14
C LEU A 132 -11.46 6.78 -8.59
N LEU A 133 -11.12 5.59 -8.08
CA LEU A 133 -11.93 4.40 -8.28
C LEU A 133 -13.07 4.36 -7.25
N ASP A 134 -14.25 3.92 -7.68
CA ASP A 134 -15.45 3.89 -6.87
C ASP A 134 -15.52 2.63 -6.00
N THR A 135 -15.09 2.78 -4.75
CA THR A 135 -15.14 1.72 -3.73
C THR A 135 -16.46 1.70 -2.94
N SER A 136 -17.46 2.53 -3.26
CA SER A 136 -18.64 2.81 -2.42
C SER A 136 -19.59 1.63 -2.19
N THR A 137 -19.52 0.58 -3.02
CA THR A 137 -20.39 -0.59 -2.88
C THR A 137 -19.59 -1.88 -2.90
N ALA A 138 -20.09 -2.91 -2.21
CA ALA A 138 -19.46 -4.22 -2.20
C ALA A 138 -19.31 -4.83 -3.61
N GLY A 139 -20.29 -4.59 -4.50
CA GLY A 139 -20.22 -5.08 -5.89
C GLY A 139 -19.12 -4.42 -6.70
N LYS A 140 -18.92 -3.10 -6.54
CA LYS A 140 -17.81 -2.39 -7.20
C LYS A 140 -16.46 -2.81 -6.63
N ARG A 141 -16.33 -2.94 -5.30
CA ARG A 141 -15.11 -3.45 -4.66
C ARG A 141 -14.73 -4.85 -5.12
N ALA A 142 -15.70 -5.74 -5.32
CA ALA A 142 -15.44 -7.08 -5.84
C ALA A 142 -14.88 -7.04 -7.28
N ARG A 143 -15.47 -6.25 -8.17
CA ARG A 143 -14.96 -6.08 -9.55
C ARG A 143 -13.60 -5.40 -9.60
N LEU A 144 -13.40 -4.37 -8.78
CA LEU A 144 -12.09 -3.73 -8.63
C LEU A 144 -11.04 -4.72 -8.11
N ALA A 145 -11.41 -5.59 -7.16
CA ALA A 145 -10.51 -6.61 -6.64
C ALA A 145 -10.17 -7.71 -7.66
N GLU A 146 -11.03 -7.98 -8.64
CA GLU A 146 -10.70 -8.84 -9.78
C GLU A 146 -9.62 -8.17 -10.65
N ILE A 147 -9.83 -6.92 -11.05
CA ILE A 147 -8.88 -6.17 -11.92
C ILE A 147 -7.53 -5.97 -11.23
N VAL A 148 -7.54 -5.39 -10.02
CA VAL A 148 -6.31 -5.15 -9.24
C VAL A 148 -5.69 -6.46 -8.79
N GLY A 149 -6.51 -7.48 -8.52
CA GLY A 149 -6.05 -8.82 -8.15
C GLY A 149 -5.23 -9.49 -9.25
N ASP A 150 -5.57 -9.28 -10.52
CA ASP A 150 -4.75 -9.78 -11.64
C ASP A 150 -3.39 -9.07 -11.71
N TRP A 151 -3.32 -7.79 -11.31
CA TRP A 151 -2.04 -7.08 -11.20
C TRP A 151 -1.18 -7.63 -10.07
N ILE A 152 -1.80 -7.91 -8.91
CA ILE A 152 -1.14 -8.54 -7.75
C ILE A 152 -0.60 -9.93 -8.13
N ASP A 153 -1.38 -10.74 -8.83
CA ASP A 153 -0.92 -12.04 -9.33
C ASP A 153 0.28 -11.88 -10.29
N GLY A 154 0.23 -10.89 -11.19
CA GLY A 154 1.35 -10.56 -12.08
C GLY A 154 2.63 -10.16 -11.32
N CYS A 155 2.50 -9.48 -10.17
CA CYS A 155 3.63 -9.20 -9.28
C CYS A 155 4.22 -10.50 -8.70
N ALA A 156 3.38 -11.44 -8.27
CA ALA A 156 3.85 -12.73 -7.76
C ALA A 156 4.55 -13.54 -8.85
N GLU A 157 3.97 -13.63 -10.05
CA GLU A 157 4.57 -14.29 -11.21
C GLU A 157 5.91 -13.68 -11.62
N SER A 158 6.04 -12.36 -11.49
CA SER A 158 7.28 -11.63 -11.78
C SER A 158 8.37 -11.83 -10.72
N GLY A 159 8.01 -12.40 -9.56
CA GLY A 159 8.93 -12.69 -8.47
C GLY A 159 9.10 -11.56 -7.46
N PHE A 160 8.11 -10.67 -7.31
CA PHE A 160 8.03 -9.77 -6.16
C PHE A 160 7.74 -10.56 -4.86
N GLN A 161 8.06 -9.98 -3.71
CA GLN A 161 7.79 -10.58 -2.38
C GLN A 161 6.60 -9.91 -1.69
N ALA A 162 6.26 -8.69 -2.12
CA ALA A 162 5.18 -7.92 -1.54
C ALA A 162 4.52 -7.00 -2.56
N VAL A 163 3.37 -6.45 -2.19
CA VAL A 163 2.67 -5.38 -2.91
C VAL A 163 2.43 -4.18 -2.00
N GLU A 164 2.48 -2.98 -2.57
CA GLU A 164 2.00 -1.73 -1.94
C GLU A 164 0.83 -1.16 -2.77
N PRO A 165 -0.43 -1.35 -2.34
CA PRO A 165 -1.57 -0.70 -2.97
C PRO A 165 -1.60 0.79 -2.63
N ASP A 166 -1.28 1.64 -3.60
CA ASP A 166 -1.22 3.09 -3.43
C ASP A 166 -2.62 3.73 -3.44
N ASN A 167 -2.70 4.97 -2.96
CA ASN A 167 -3.92 5.78 -2.88
C ASN A 167 -5.01 5.21 -1.94
N LEU A 168 -4.61 4.43 -0.93
CA LEU A 168 -5.50 3.90 0.12
C LEU A 168 -6.38 4.98 0.78
N ASP A 169 -5.91 6.23 0.81
CA ASP A 169 -6.62 7.39 1.33
C ASP A 169 -7.44 8.20 0.32
N SER A 170 -7.76 7.63 -0.84
CA SER A 170 -8.59 8.28 -1.85
C SER A 170 -9.93 8.79 -1.28
N PHE A 171 -10.45 8.18 -0.21
CA PHE A 171 -11.64 8.67 0.50
C PHE A 171 -11.52 10.12 1.00
N GLU A 172 -10.31 10.60 1.31
CA GLU A 172 -10.08 11.97 1.76
C GLU A 172 -10.20 13.00 0.64
N ARG A 173 -10.07 12.56 -0.60
CA ARG A 173 -10.13 13.38 -1.83
C ARG A 173 -11.40 13.10 -2.64
N SER A 174 -12.39 12.46 -2.01
CA SER A 174 -13.61 11.99 -2.67
C SER A 174 -14.81 12.93 -2.51
N ASP A 175 -14.63 14.13 -1.97
CA ASP A 175 -15.72 15.06 -1.59
C ASP A 175 -16.80 14.43 -0.69
N GLY A 176 -16.40 13.44 0.10
CA GLY A 176 -17.30 12.70 1.01
C GLY A 176 -18.14 11.62 0.33
N LEU A 177 -17.87 11.31 -0.94
CA LEU A 177 -18.55 10.24 -1.69
C LEU A 177 -18.05 8.85 -1.30
N LEU A 178 -16.80 8.74 -0.84
CA LEU A 178 -16.23 7.51 -0.30
C LEU A 178 -15.95 7.68 1.19
N THR A 179 -16.10 6.59 1.95
CA THR A 179 -15.75 6.56 3.37
C THR A 179 -14.45 5.80 3.60
N ARG A 180 -13.83 6.04 4.76
CA ARG A 180 -12.72 5.22 5.26
C ARG A 180 -13.07 3.73 5.28
N ALA A 181 -14.31 3.39 5.62
CA ALA A 181 -14.77 2.00 5.69
C ALA A 181 -14.87 1.34 4.31
N ASP A 182 -15.21 2.10 3.26
CA ASP A 182 -15.23 1.60 1.88
C ASP A 182 -13.83 1.20 1.43
N ASN A 183 -12.85 2.08 1.64
CA ASN A 183 -11.47 1.78 1.29
C ASN A 183 -10.86 0.67 2.15
N ALA A 184 -11.15 0.61 3.45
CA ALA A 184 -10.72 -0.49 4.31
C ALA A 184 -11.31 -1.84 3.85
N ALA A 185 -12.59 -1.87 3.46
CA ALA A 185 -13.23 -3.08 2.94
C ALA A 185 -12.63 -3.51 1.61
N PHE A 186 -12.21 -2.57 0.75
CA PHE A 186 -11.52 -2.90 -0.50
C PHE A 186 -10.09 -3.38 -0.24
N ALA A 187 -9.33 -2.68 0.61
CA ALA A 187 -7.98 -3.08 1.00
C ALA A 187 -7.95 -4.52 1.57
N LYS A 188 -8.99 -4.91 2.31
CA LYS A 188 -9.11 -6.29 2.80
C LYS A 188 -9.17 -7.32 1.67
N LEU A 189 -9.92 -7.04 0.60
CA LEU A 189 -9.98 -7.93 -0.56
C LEU A 189 -8.61 -8.05 -1.24
N LEU A 190 -7.86 -6.95 -1.31
CA LEU A 190 -6.51 -6.94 -1.87
C LEU A 190 -5.52 -7.70 -0.99
N ALA A 191 -5.63 -7.60 0.34
CA ALA A 191 -4.81 -8.35 1.27
C ALA A 191 -5.06 -9.86 1.17
N ASP A 192 -6.33 -10.27 1.17
CA ASP A 192 -6.71 -11.67 1.01
C ASP A 192 -6.16 -12.24 -0.33
N ARG A 193 -6.17 -11.43 -1.40
CA ARG A 193 -5.59 -11.80 -2.71
C ARG A 193 -4.06 -11.89 -2.68
N ALA A 194 -3.38 -10.89 -2.10
CA ALA A 194 -1.92 -10.87 -1.97
C ALA A 194 -1.42 -12.09 -1.18
N HIS A 195 -2.03 -12.39 -0.04
CA HIS A 195 -1.67 -13.55 0.77
C HIS A 195 -1.93 -14.87 0.03
N THR A 196 -3.02 -14.96 -0.74
CA THR A 196 -3.29 -16.14 -1.60
C THR A 196 -2.20 -16.33 -2.65
N ALA A 197 -1.64 -15.24 -3.19
CA ALA A 197 -0.54 -15.25 -4.14
C ALA A 197 0.84 -15.41 -3.48
N GLY A 198 0.92 -15.49 -2.14
CA GLY A 198 2.19 -15.61 -1.41
C GLY A 198 2.95 -14.31 -1.23
N LEU A 199 2.28 -13.18 -1.38
CA LEU A 199 2.84 -11.84 -1.24
C LEU A 199 2.46 -11.24 0.11
N ALA A 200 3.40 -10.56 0.76
CA ALA A 200 3.04 -9.64 1.84
C ALA A 200 2.37 -8.38 1.27
N ILE A 201 1.56 -7.69 2.07
CA ILE A 201 0.88 -6.45 1.63
C ILE A 201 1.15 -5.29 2.59
N GLY A 202 1.55 -4.16 2.02
CA GLY A 202 1.87 -2.95 2.76
C GLY A 202 0.67 -2.02 2.90
N GLN A 203 0.50 -1.41 4.08
CA GLN A 203 -0.36 -0.24 4.20
C GLN A 203 0.35 0.98 3.61
N LYS A 204 -0.26 1.62 2.61
CA LYS A 204 0.22 2.90 2.10
C LYS A 204 -0.41 4.07 2.88
N ASN A 205 0.43 4.86 3.55
CA ASN A 205 0.01 6.05 4.32
C ASN A 205 -1.17 5.75 5.27
N THR A 206 -1.99 6.74 5.60
CA THR A 206 -3.26 6.56 6.33
C THR A 206 -3.12 6.05 7.77
N THR A 207 -2.57 6.89 8.67
CA THR A 207 -2.53 6.61 10.13
C THR A 207 -3.91 6.29 10.71
N ASP A 208 -4.94 6.85 10.10
CA ASP A 208 -6.35 6.62 10.36
C ASP A 208 -6.83 5.15 10.25
N LEU A 209 -6.03 4.27 9.64
CA LEU A 209 -6.30 2.83 9.50
C LEU A 209 -5.39 1.93 10.35
N LEU A 210 -4.46 2.48 11.15
CA LEU A 210 -3.50 1.67 11.93
C LEU A 210 -4.17 0.70 12.90
N GLU A 211 -5.33 1.05 13.48
CA GLU A 211 -6.09 0.17 14.37
C GLU A 211 -6.80 -0.97 13.61
N GLN A 212 -7.02 -0.82 12.30
CA GLN A 212 -7.68 -1.81 11.45
C GLN A 212 -6.70 -2.71 10.71
N ARG A 213 -5.37 -2.46 10.81
CA ARG A 213 -4.34 -3.18 10.05
C ARG A 213 -4.46 -4.70 10.11
N ASP A 214 -4.69 -5.26 11.30
CA ASP A 214 -4.79 -6.71 11.50
C ASP A 214 -6.08 -7.28 10.90
N THR A 215 -7.16 -6.49 10.92
CA THR A 215 -8.45 -6.90 10.34
C THR A 215 -8.41 -6.83 8.81
N ILE A 216 -7.70 -5.85 8.26
CA ILE A 216 -7.47 -5.71 6.83
C ILE A 216 -6.50 -6.80 6.35
N GLY A 217 -5.44 -7.07 7.12
CA GLY A 217 -4.39 -8.04 6.79
C GLY A 217 -3.09 -7.40 6.31
N PHE A 218 -2.77 -6.17 6.73
CA PHE A 218 -1.49 -5.54 6.38
C PHE A 218 -0.31 -6.12 7.19
N ASP A 219 0.82 -6.34 6.52
CA ASP A 219 2.02 -6.96 7.09
C ASP A 219 3.14 -5.97 7.42
N PHE A 220 3.15 -4.82 6.75
CA PHE A 220 4.13 -3.74 6.89
C PHE A 220 3.51 -2.41 6.44
N ALA A 221 4.25 -1.30 6.53
CA ALA A 221 3.80 -0.01 6.01
C ALA A 221 4.82 0.65 5.08
N VAL A 222 4.29 1.44 4.14
CA VAL A 222 5.04 2.42 3.35
C VAL A 222 4.43 3.78 3.60
N ALA A 223 5.18 4.65 4.27
CA ALA A 223 4.71 5.93 4.76
C ALA A 223 5.52 7.07 4.13
N GLU A 224 4.86 7.89 3.34
CA GLU A 224 5.40 9.11 2.78
C GLU A 224 5.21 10.26 3.76
N GLU A 225 6.27 11.03 3.98
CA GLU A 225 6.28 12.25 4.78
C GLU A 225 5.84 12.08 6.24
N CYS A 226 6.00 10.89 6.85
CA CYS A 226 5.64 10.70 8.26
C CYS A 226 6.42 11.64 9.19
N GLY A 227 7.64 12.04 8.83
CA GLY A 227 8.47 12.99 9.56
C GLY A 227 7.82 14.37 9.52
N ARG A 228 7.31 14.77 8.36
CA ARG A 228 6.55 16.02 8.18
C ARG A 228 5.33 16.07 9.09
N TYR A 229 4.58 14.97 9.18
CA TYR A 229 3.29 14.91 9.87
C TYR A 229 3.35 14.46 11.36
N ASP A 230 4.55 14.16 11.87
CA ASP A 230 4.78 13.61 13.21
C ASP A 230 4.09 12.24 13.41
N GLU A 231 4.15 11.38 12.40
CA GLU A 231 3.43 10.10 12.33
C GLU A 231 4.35 8.87 12.37
N CYS A 232 5.68 9.05 12.23
CA CYS A 232 6.59 7.91 12.05
C CYS A 232 6.57 6.92 13.22
N ALA A 233 6.46 7.42 14.46
CA ALA A 233 6.44 6.57 15.65
C ALA A 233 5.14 5.73 15.72
N ASP A 234 4.03 6.25 15.20
CA ASP A 234 2.76 5.53 15.17
C ASP A 234 2.84 4.34 14.21
N TYR A 235 3.45 4.52 13.02
CA TYR A 235 3.73 3.42 12.10
C TYR A 235 4.72 2.42 12.68
N ALA A 236 5.84 2.88 13.25
CA ALA A 236 6.87 2.02 13.82
C ALA A 236 6.28 1.09 14.91
N SER A 237 5.52 1.67 15.85
CA SER A 237 4.84 0.91 16.89
C SER A 237 3.74 -0.01 16.35
N ALA A 238 3.08 0.35 15.25
CA ALA A 238 2.04 -0.48 14.66
C ALA A 238 2.60 -1.70 13.93
N TYR A 239 3.75 -1.58 13.29
CA TYR A 239 4.26 -2.59 12.37
C TYR A 239 5.51 -3.31 12.87
N ASP A 240 5.81 -3.25 14.17
CA ASP A 240 7.04 -3.81 14.77
C ASP A 240 8.27 -3.39 13.94
N ASP A 241 8.34 -2.09 13.65
CA ASP A 241 9.39 -1.42 12.86
C ASP A 241 9.51 -1.83 11.37
N LYS A 242 8.57 -2.64 10.86
CA LYS A 242 8.47 -2.99 9.42
C LYS A 242 7.84 -1.83 8.64
N VAL A 243 8.58 -0.73 8.57
CA VAL A 243 8.12 0.50 7.93
C VAL A 243 9.18 1.00 6.96
N PHE A 244 8.75 1.27 5.73
CA PHE A 244 9.51 2.03 4.75
C PHE A 244 9.01 3.47 4.77
N VAL A 245 9.84 4.38 5.28
CA VAL A 245 9.56 5.82 5.32
C VAL A 245 10.19 6.49 4.10
N VAL A 246 9.41 7.29 3.38
CA VAL A 246 9.87 8.06 2.22
C VAL A 246 9.71 9.55 2.52
N GLU A 247 10.80 10.30 2.47
CA GLU A 247 10.81 11.73 2.72
C GLU A 247 11.24 12.51 1.48
N TYR A 248 10.54 13.62 1.20
CA TYR A 248 10.77 14.43 0.00
C TYR A 248 11.53 15.74 0.25
N THR A 249 11.78 16.08 1.52
CA THR A 249 12.57 17.25 1.90
C THR A 249 13.70 16.89 2.87
N ASP A 250 14.73 17.74 2.93
CA ASP A 250 15.88 17.52 3.80
C ASP A 250 15.52 17.68 5.28
N GLY A 251 14.58 18.60 5.58
CA GLY A 251 14.11 18.84 6.94
C GLY A 251 13.32 17.65 7.47
N ASP A 252 12.37 17.15 6.67
CA ASP A 252 11.51 16.04 7.07
C ASP A 252 12.31 14.74 7.17
N PHE A 253 13.26 14.49 6.25
CA PHE A 253 14.24 13.40 6.35
C PHE A 253 15.06 13.47 7.64
N THR A 254 15.63 14.64 7.96
CA THR A 254 16.43 14.80 9.19
C THR A 254 15.59 14.53 10.43
N LYS A 255 14.32 14.97 10.42
CA LYS A 255 13.37 14.75 11.51
C LYS A 255 13.03 13.27 11.67
N ALA A 256 12.69 12.56 10.59
CA ALA A 256 12.43 11.12 10.60
C ALA A 256 13.66 10.31 11.05
N CYS A 257 14.86 10.62 10.54
CA CYS A 257 16.09 9.97 10.97
C CYS A 257 16.34 10.12 12.47
N SER A 258 16.09 11.32 13.00
CA SER A 258 16.33 11.62 14.42
C SER A 258 15.30 10.97 15.34
N SER A 259 14.09 10.70 14.85
CA SER A 259 13.00 10.12 15.65
C SER A 259 12.98 8.60 15.62
N VAL A 260 13.12 7.99 14.44
CA VAL A 260 12.90 6.54 14.23
C VAL A 260 13.97 5.85 13.37
N GLY A 261 14.94 6.58 12.81
CA GLY A 261 15.93 6.03 11.86
C GLY A 261 16.90 4.98 12.44
N ALA A 262 16.86 4.71 13.75
CA ALA A 262 17.58 3.59 14.34
C ALA A 262 16.81 2.24 14.21
N GLU A 263 15.51 2.31 13.94
CA GLU A 263 14.55 1.20 14.04
C GLU A 263 13.87 0.91 12.70
N VAL A 264 13.54 1.95 11.93
CA VAL A 264 12.85 1.82 10.64
C VAL A 264 13.71 2.26 9.46
N SER A 265 13.34 1.83 8.27
CA SER A 265 14.00 2.18 7.03
C SER A 265 13.55 3.56 6.55
N VAL A 266 14.44 4.55 6.48
CA VAL A 266 14.09 5.91 6.02
C VAL A 266 14.89 6.25 4.76
N VAL A 267 14.19 6.61 3.69
CA VAL A 267 14.81 7.06 2.44
C VAL A 267 14.38 8.48 2.11
N ARG A 268 15.36 9.27 1.65
CA ARG A 268 15.15 10.59 1.06
C ARG A 268 15.17 10.47 -0.46
N ARG A 269 14.07 10.80 -1.11
CA ARG A 269 13.93 10.81 -2.59
C ARG A 269 13.44 12.16 -3.08
N ASP A 270 13.70 12.50 -4.33
CA ASP A 270 13.03 13.64 -4.95
C ASP A 270 11.54 13.31 -5.18
N LEU A 271 10.69 14.35 -5.27
CA LEU A 271 9.24 14.19 -5.35
C LEU A 271 8.80 13.32 -6.54
N ASP A 272 9.50 13.43 -7.66
CA ASP A 272 9.21 12.66 -8.87
C ASP A 272 9.89 11.29 -8.90
N VAL A 273 10.54 10.89 -7.79
CA VAL A 273 11.16 9.58 -7.57
C VAL A 273 12.06 9.15 -8.74
N ARG A 274 12.86 10.10 -9.26
CA ARG A 274 13.59 9.92 -10.53
C ARG A 274 14.58 8.76 -10.46
N PRO A 275 14.82 8.03 -11.57
CA PRO A 275 15.90 7.08 -11.67
C PRO A 275 17.30 7.69 -11.50
N ALA A 276 18.26 6.90 -11.00
CA ALA A 276 19.64 7.33 -10.88
C ALA A 276 20.22 7.80 -12.23
N GLY A 277 20.97 8.91 -12.20
CA GLY A 277 21.56 9.53 -13.39
C GLY A 277 20.67 10.57 -14.07
N GLN A 278 19.41 10.70 -13.70
CA GLN A 278 18.55 11.78 -14.17
C GLN A 278 18.82 13.09 -13.39
N PRO A 279 18.73 14.27 -14.04
CA PRO A 279 18.82 15.55 -13.35
C PRO A 279 17.76 15.67 -12.25
N GLY A 280 18.19 16.02 -11.03
CA GLY A 280 17.29 16.14 -9.88
C GLY A 280 17.15 14.87 -9.03
N TYR A 281 17.79 13.76 -9.41
CA TYR A 281 17.88 12.55 -8.60
C TYR A 281 18.39 12.84 -7.18
N VAL A 282 17.64 12.41 -6.16
CA VAL A 282 18.06 12.45 -4.76
C VAL A 282 17.95 11.07 -4.14
N PHE A 283 19.00 10.56 -3.51
CA PHE A 283 18.97 9.35 -2.70
C PHE A 283 19.86 9.51 -1.48
N ARG A 284 19.27 9.38 -0.28
CA ARG A 284 19.99 9.20 0.99
C ARG A 284 19.17 8.29 1.88
N THR A 285 19.83 7.58 2.78
CA THR A 285 19.16 6.72 3.75
C THR A 285 19.67 7.01 5.16
N CYS A 286 18.80 6.71 6.11
CA CYS A 286 19.11 6.37 7.48
C CYS A 286 18.18 5.19 7.82
#